data_AF-A0A2V9QEC5-F1
#
_entry.id   AF-A0A2V9QEC5-F1
#
_cell.length_a   1.000
_cell.length_b   1.000
_cell.length_c   1.000
_cell.angle_alpha   90.00
_cell.angle_beta   90.00
_cell.angle_gamma   90.00
#
_symmetry.space_group_name_H-M   'P 1'
#
loop_
_entity.id
_entity.type
_entity.pdbx_description
1 polymer ?
#
loop_
_entity_poly.entity_id
_entity_poly.type
_entity_poly.pdbx_seq_one_letter_code
_entity_poly.pdbx_strand_id
1 'polypeptide(L)'
;MMRRARENSSLERSLALLADLRRGEGSYTELLRKHHLDTRTARKYLGRDLSGGTGGQRVRPSKADSRVRPLLFPYSSGDILTRIRGSHTASRLSEFFHDRDKLLRGKLSADNFEAKWRGVRIAGQELFTDTATIFLRADAGDLKVENLYASAGGAE
;
A
#
# COMPACT_ATOMS: atom_id res chain seq x y z
N MET A 1 -16.07 -16.33 16.00
CA MET A 1 -15.72 -14.99 15.45
C MET A 1 -14.55 -14.27 16.16
N MET A 2 -14.18 -14.61 17.41
CA MET A 2 -13.13 -13.89 18.19
C MET A 2 -11.66 -14.02 17.70
N ARG A 3 -11.33 -15.04 16.90
CA ARG A 3 -9.93 -15.28 16.46
C ARG A 3 -9.39 -14.15 15.56
N ARG A 4 -10.24 -13.64 14.65
CA ARG A 4 -9.90 -12.52 13.75
C ARG A 4 -9.64 -11.21 14.50
N ALA A 5 -10.40 -10.91 15.55
CA ALA A 5 -10.23 -9.66 16.32
C ALA A 5 -8.91 -9.63 17.10
N ARG A 6 -8.53 -10.76 17.73
CA ARG A 6 -7.24 -10.89 18.42
C ARG A 6 -6.06 -10.83 17.45
N GLU A 7 -6.17 -11.50 16.30
CA GLU A 7 -5.14 -11.44 15.27
C GLU A 7 -4.98 -10.03 14.68
N ASN A 8 -6.09 -9.30 14.47
CA ASN A 8 -6.06 -7.90 14.05
C ASN A 8 -5.40 -7.00 15.11
N SER A 9 -5.74 -7.15 16.39
CA SER A 9 -5.11 -6.36 17.47
C SER A 9 -3.60 -6.60 17.58
N SER A 10 -3.15 -7.85 17.42
CA SER A 10 -1.71 -8.16 17.42
C SER A 10 -1.00 -7.63 16.17
N LEU A 11 -1.68 -7.65 15.02
CA LEU A 11 -1.19 -7.02 13.80
C LEU A 11 -1.03 -5.52 14.00
N GLU A 12 -2.07 -4.80 14.44
CA GLU A 12 -2.04 -3.35 14.65
C GLU A 12 -0.91 -2.92 15.59
N ARG A 13 -0.76 -3.58 16.75
CA ARG A 13 0.36 -3.34 17.66
C ARG A 13 1.71 -3.59 17.01
N SER A 14 1.83 -4.62 16.17
CA SER A 14 3.06 -4.89 15.43
C SER A 14 3.34 -3.80 14.40
N LEU A 15 2.31 -3.27 13.72
CA LEU A 15 2.46 -2.16 12.78
C LEU A 15 2.92 -0.88 13.51
N ALA A 16 2.35 -0.60 14.69
CA ALA A 16 2.73 0.53 15.53
C ALA A 16 4.19 0.42 16.01
N LEU A 17 4.61 -0.77 16.45
CA LEU A 17 6.02 -1.05 16.78
C LEU A 17 6.96 -0.72 15.62
N LEU A 18 6.62 -1.14 14.39
CA LEU A 18 7.46 -0.85 13.22
C LEU A 18 7.54 0.66 12.93
N ALA A 19 6.44 1.40 13.11
CA ALA A 19 6.40 2.84 12.88
C ALA A 19 7.35 3.57 13.85
N ASP A 20 7.25 3.26 15.14
CA ASP A 20 8.12 3.81 16.19
C ASP A 20 9.59 3.45 15.95
N LEU A 21 9.85 2.21 15.52
CA LEU A 21 11.19 1.74 15.19
C LEU A 21 11.78 2.50 14.00
N ARG A 22 10.96 2.84 12.99
CA ARG A 22 11.36 3.66 11.83
C ARG A 22 11.59 5.13 12.21
N ARG A 23 10.86 5.65 13.20
CA ARG A 23 11.02 7.01 13.74
C ARG A 23 12.21 7.14 14.70
N GLY A 24 12.80 6.01 15.12
CA GLY A 24 13.91 6.00 16.06
C GLY A 24 13.48 6.26 17.51
N GLU A 25 12.21 5.99 17.86
CA GLU A 25 11.67 6.22 19.21
C GLU A 25 12.23 5.27 20.29
N GLY A 26 13.01 4.26 19.90
CA GLY A 26 13.66 3.34 20.83
C GLY A 26 14.26 2.12 20.14
N SER A 27 14.94 1.27 20.91
CA SER A 27 15.40 -0.04 20.43
C SER A 27 14.23 -1.01 20.26
N TYR A 28 14.43 -2.05 19.42
CA TYR A 28 13.42 -3.09 19.20
C TYR A 28 12.92 -3.73 20.51
N THR A 29 13.80 -3.97 21.48
CA THR A 29 13.43 -4.58 22.77
C THR A 29 12.59 -3.65 23.63
N GLU A 30 12.89 -2.35 23.63
CA GLU A 30 12.10 -1.34 24.36
C GLU A 30 10.71 -1.20 23.74
N LEU A 31 10.64 -1.17 22.41
CA LEU A 31 9.37 -1.05 21.69
C LEU A 31 8.52 -2.32 21.79
N LEU A 32 9.11 -3.52 21.89
CA LEU A 32 8.36 -4.75 22.20
C LEU A 32 7.61 -4.63 23.54
N ARG A 33 8.28 -4.07 24.57
CA ARG A 33 7.67 -3.84 25.89
C ARG A 33 6.58 -2.77 25.80
N LYS A 34 6.84 -1.64 25.14
CA LYS A 34 5.88 -0.54 24.91
C LYS A 34 4.60 -1.02 24.25
N HIS A 35 4.70 -1.88 23.23
CA HIS A 35 3.56 -2.37 22.45
C HIS A 35 2.97 -3.69 22.99
N HIS A 36 3.45 -4.19 24.12
CA HIS A 36 3.03 -5.46 24.74
C HIS A 36 3.05 -6.63 23.74
N LEU A 37 4.17 -6.78 23.04
CA LEU A 37 4.41 -7.83 22.04
C LEU A 37 5.57 -8.72 22.47
N ASP A 38 5.40 -10.02 22.29
CA ASP A 38 6.51 -10.95 22.34
C ASP A 38 7.25 -10.99 20.99
N THR A 39 8.52 -11.40 21.03
CA THR A 39 9.39 -11.49 19.85
C THR A 39 8.82 -12.41 18.77
N ARG A 40 8.12 -13.49 19.14
CA ARG A 40 7.55 -14.44 18.18
C ARG A 40 6.38 -13.81 17.44
N THR A 41 5.49 -13.09 18.13
CA THR A 41 4.37 -12.36 17.52
C THR A 41 4.87 -11.23 16.61
N ALA A 42 5.84 -10.44 17.07
CA ALA A 42 6.43 -9.40 16.25
C ALA A 42 7.11 -9.99 14.99
N ARG A 43 7.85 -11.10 15.10
CA ARG A 43 8.44 -11.78 13.94
C ARG A 43 7.40 -12.40 13.00
N LYS A 44 6.29 -12.93 13.53
CA LYS A 44 5.17 -13.46 12.72
C LYS A 44 4.64 -12.40 11.75
N TYR A 45 4.46 -11.16 12.22
CA TYR A 45 3.85 -10.09 11.43
C TYR A 45 4.86 -9.17 10.73
N LEU A 46 6.04 -8.97 11.30
CA LEU A 46 7.05 -8.01 10.82
C LEU A 46 8.31 -8.67 10.27
N GLY A 47 8.40 -9.99 10.20
CA GLY A 47 9.66 -10.68 9.87
C GLY A 47 10.33 -10.19 8.58
N ARG A 48 9.55 -9.76 7.58
CA ARG A 48 10.04 -9.18 6.32
C ARG A 48 10.29 -7.67 6.35
N ASP A 49 9.74 -7.00 7.35
CA ASP A 49 9.91 -5.56 7.60
C ASP A 49 11.04 -5.28 8.60
N LEU A 50 11.66 -6.33 9.16
CA LEU A 50 12.79 -6.26 10.07
C LEU A 50 14.04 -6.83 9.38
N SER A 51 15.19 -6.28 9.75
CA SER A 51 16.52 -6.69 9.32
C SER A 51 17.43 -6.83 10.53
N GLY A 52 18.46 -7.67 10.44
CA GLY A 52 19.30 -8.02 11.58
C GLY A 52 18.60 -8.95 12.58
N GLY A 53 19.16 -9.13 13.77
CA GLY A 53 18.66 -10.07 14.78
C GLY A 53 19.19 -11.51 14.65
N THR A 54 20.03 -11.77 13.64
CA THR A 54 20.80 -13.01 13.47
C THR A 54 22.26 -12.74 13.86
N GLY A 55 22.90 -13.64 14.59
CA GLY A 55 24.32 -13.52 14.96
C GLY A 55 24.67 -12.31 15.83
N GLY A 56 23.75 -11.86 16.72
CA GLY A 56 23.99 -10.75 17.64
C GLY A 56 23.80 -9.34 17.06
N GLN A 57 23.45 -9.22 15.77
CA GLN A 57 23.14 -7.91 15.19
C GLN A 57 21.85 -7.31 15.76
N ARG A 58 21.86 -6.00 16.01
CA ARG A 58 20.66 -5.27 16.44
C ARG A 58 19.56 -5.36 15.39
N VAL A 59 18.32 -5.61 15.83
CA VAL A 59 17.14 -5.57 14.96
C VAL A 59 16.90 -4.14 14.52
N ARG A 60 16.76 -3.94 13.21
CA ARG A 60 16.52 -2.65 12.56
C ARG A 60 15.34 -2.76 11.60
N PRO A 61 14.59 -1.68 11.35
CA PRO A 61 13.56 -1.71 10.33
C PRO A 61 14.23 -1.89 8.96
N SER A 62 13.70 -2.79 8.15
CA SER A 62 14.11 -2.89 6.74
C SER A 62 13.76 -1.59 6.02
N LYS A 63 14.67 -1.11 5.16
CA LYS A 63 14.41 0.03 4.27
C LYS A 63 13.32 -0.27 3.24
N ALA A 64 13.12 -1.54 2.89
CA ALA A 64 12.07 -1.95 1.96
C ALA A 64 10.78 -2.24 2.73
N ASP A 65 9.74 -1.43 2.53
CA ASP A 65 8.38 -1.83 2.89
C ASP A 65 8.00 -2.97 1.94
N SER A 66 7.88 -4.19 2.45
CA SER A 66 7.57 -5.39 1.64
C SER A 66 6.12 -5.85 1.80
N ARG A 67 5.31 -5.01 2.46
CA ARG A 67 3.92 -5.31 2.80
C ARG A 67 3.08 -5.42 1.55
N VAL A 68 2.29 -6.48 1.50
CA VAL A 68 1.28 -6.67 0.47
C VAL A 68 0.03 -5.90 0.90
N ARG A 69 -0.44 -5.00 0.05
CA ARG A 69 -1.63 -4.18 0.27
C ARG A 69 -2.62 -4.45 -0.87
N PRO A 70 -3.91 -4.67 -0.58
CA PRO A 70 -4.92 -4.67 -1.63
C PRO A 70 -5.11 -3.23 -2.13
N LEU A 71 -4.76 -2.98 -3.38
CA LEU A 71 -4.93 -1.69 -4.05
C LEU A 71 -5.69 -1.89 -5.35
N LEU A 72 -6.46 -0.90 -5.76
CA LEU A 72 -7.06 -0.89 -7.10
C LEU A 72 -5.96 -0.73 -8.15
N PHE A 73 -6.02 -1.50 -9.23
CA PHE A 73 -5.13 -1.37 -10.37
C PHE A 73 -5.95 -1.01 -11.63
N PRO A 74 -5.52 0.00 -12.41
CA PRO A 74 -6.27 0.47 -13.56
C PRO A 74 -6.06 -0.47 -14.76
N TYR A 75 -7.10 -1.22 -15.11
CA TYR A 75 -7.16 -2.01 -16.34
C TYR A 75 -8.09 -1.37 -17.36
N SER A 76 -8.00 -1.84 -18.61
CA SER A 76 -8.93 -1.43 -19.68
C SER A 76 -10.39 -1.77 -19.37
N SER A 77 -10.65 -2.75 -18.49
CA SER A 77 -11.97 -3.16 -18.00
C SER A 77 -12.45 -2.37 -16.78
N GLY A 78 -11.63 -1.50 -16.19
CA GLY A 78 -11.90 -0.78 -14.95
C GLY A 78 -10.86 -1.04 -13.86
N ASP A 79 -11.11 -0.48 -12.67
CA ASP A 79 -10.22 -0.57 -11.52
C ASP A 79 -10.42 -1.89 -10.76
N ILE A 80 -9.43 -2.81 -10.81
CA ILE A 80 -9.54 -4.14 -10.21
C ILE A 80 -8.66 -4.24 -8.96
N LEU A 81 -9.21 -4.81 -7.88
CA LEU A 81 -8.48 -5.03 -6.64
C LEU A 81 -7.34 -6.04 -6.82
N THR A 82 -6.11 -5.53 -6.70
CA THR A 82 -4.86 -6.25 -6.94
C THR A 82 -3.97 -6.20 -5.70
N ARG A 83 -3.29 -7.30 -5.40
CA ARG A 83 -2.33 -7.37 -4.29
C ARG A 83 -1.00 -6.78 -4.72
N ILE A 84 -0.78 -5.51 -4.38
CA ILE A 84 0.46 -4.80 -4.68
C ILE A 84 1.42 -4.94 -3.51
N ARG A 85 2.69 -5.23 -3.81
CA ARG A 85 3.76 -5.34 -2.80
C ARG A 85 4.57 -4.06 -2.71
N GLY A 86 4.66 -3.52 -1.51
CA GLY A 86 5.61 -2.49 -1.11
C GLY A 86 5.17 -1.05 -1.34
N SER A 87 5.76 -0.16 -0.55
CA SER A 87 5.38 1.26 -0.46
C SER A 87 5.68 2.03 -1.74
N HIS A 88 6.81 1.77 -2.40
CA HIS A 88 7.17 2.45 -3.64
C HIS A 88 6.14 2.20 -4.75
N THR A 89 5.73 0.95 -4.92
CA THR A 89 4.73 0.55 -5.92
C THR A 89 3.36 1.14 -5.57
N ALA A 90 2.99 1.14 -4.30
CA ALA A 90 1.76 1.77 -3.82
C ALA A 90 1.76 3.29 -4.05
N SER A 91 2.83 4.00 -3.70
CA SER A 91 2.95 5.45 -3.90
C SER A 91 2.87 5.82 -5.37
N ARG A 92 3.53 5.05 -6.24
CA ARG A 92 3.54 5.30 -7.69
C ARG A 92 2.15 5.08 -8.30
N LEU A 93 1.43 4.07 -7.82
CA LEU A 93 0.04 3.84 -8.21
C LEU A 93 -0.89 4.94 -7.67
N SER A 94 -0.62 5.44 -6.45
CA SER A 94 -1.32 6.57 -5.87
C SER A 94 -1.16 7.85 -6.71
N GLU A 95 0.06 8.09 -7.19
CA GLU A 95 0.37 9.21 -8.06
C GLU A 95 -0.37 9.11 -9.39
N PHE A 96 -0.45 7.91 -9.98
CA PHE A 96 -1.26 7.67 -11.19
C PHE A 96 -2.73 8.06 -10.99
N PHE A 97 -3.37 7.59 -9.91
CA PHE A 97 -4.77 7.92 -9.65
C PHE A 97 -4.99 9.40 -9.40
N HIS A 98 -4.03 10.07 -8.74
CA HIS A 98 -4.08 11.50 -8.53
C HIS A 98 -3.98 12.29 -9.85
N ASP A 99 -3.10 11.86 -10.77
CA ASP A 99 -3.00 12.46 -12.10
C ASP A 99 -4.22 12.14 -12.96
N ARG A 100 -4.83 10.96 -12.80
CA ARG A 100 -6.10 10.61 -13.46
C ARG A 100 -7.24 11.51 -12.96
N ASP A 101 -7.33 11.77 -11.66
CA ASP A 101 -8.31 12.73 -11.11
C ASP A 101 -8.07 14.14 -11.66
N LYS A 102 -6.80 14.59 -11.78
CA LYS A 102 -6.49 15.87 -12.44
C LYS A 102 -6.90 15.88 -13.90
N LEU A 103 -6.67 14.80 -14.65
CA LEU A 103 -7.09 14.64 -16.05
C LEU A 103 -8.62 14.79 -16.16
N LEU A 104 -9.37 14.06 -15.33
CA LEU A 104 -10.84 14.10 -15.33
C LEU A 104 -11.40 15.46 -14.93
N ARG A 105 -10.69 16.21 -14.07
CA ARG A 105 -11.03 17.59 -13.70
C ARG A 105 -10.55 18.66 -14.70
N GLY A 106 -9.92 18.26 -15.81
CA GLY A 106 -9.34 19.18 -16.80
C GLY A 106 -8.12 19.96 -16.29
N LYS A 107 -7.49 19.54 -15.18
CA LYS A 107 -6.29 20.14 -14.59
C LYS A 107 -4.99 19.57 -15.12
N LEU A 108 -5.06 18.50 -15.92
CA LEU A 108 -3.94 17.86 -16.61
C LEU A 108 -4.41 17.54 -18.04
N SER A 109 -3.60 17.89 -19.05
CA SER A 109 -3.92 17.55 -20.44
C SER A 109 -3.72 16.05 -20.70
N ALA A 110 -4.51 15.50 -21.63
CA ALA A 110 -4.39 14.12 -22.07
C ALA A 110 -2.97 13.78 -22.53
N ASP A 111 -2.35 14.67 -23.31
CA ASP A 111 -0.99 14.49 -23.83
C ASP A 111 0.05 14.37 -22.70
N ASN A 112 -0.01 15.24 -21.68
CA ASN A 112 0.90 15.17 -20.53
C ASN A 112 0.66 13.92 -19.66
N PHE A 113 -0.60 13.50 -19.52
CA PHE A 113 -0.95 12.29 -18.79
C PHE A 113 -0.39 11.04 -19.48
N GLU A 114 -0.63 10.91 -20.79
CA GLU A 114 -0.14 9.79 -21.58
C GLU A 114 1.37 9.78 -21.68
N ALA A 115 2.01 10.92 -21.93
CA ALA A 115 3.47 11.02 -21.97
C ALA A 115 4.12 10.55 -20.66
N LYS A 116 3.49 10.83 -19.52
CA LYS A 116 4.01 10.42 -18.20
C LYS A 116 3.81 8.94 -17.91
N TRP A 117 2.65 8.38 -18.26
CA TRP A 117 2.24 7.06 -17.78
C TRP A 117 2.28 5.95 -18.83
N ARG A 118 2.29 6.27 -20.12
CA ARG A 118 2.28 5.28 -21.20
C ARG A 118 3.53 4.40 -21.11
N GLY A 119 3.34 3.08 -21.13
CA GLY A 119 4.41 2.10 -20.99
C GLY A 119 4.96 1.94 -19.56
N VAL A 120 4.45 2.69 -18.58
CA VAL A 120 4.87 2.53 -17.17
C VAL A 120 4.32 1.23 -16.62
N ARG A 121 5.22 0.38 -16.12
CA ARG A 121 4.89 -0.88 -15.46
C ARG A 121 4.96 -0.78 -13.95
N ILE A 122 3.91 -1.21 -13.29
CA ILE A 122 3.77 -1.31 -11.83
C ILE A 122 3.44 -2.77 -11.50
N ALA A 123 4.22 -3.38 -10.60
CA ALA A 123 4.08 -4.79 -10.23
C ALA A 123 4.11 -5.78 -11.43
N GLY A 124 4.83 -5.43 -12.50
CA GLY A 124 4.93 -6.25 -13.72
C GLY A 124 3.77 -6.07 -14.72
N GLN A 125 2.82 -5.19 -14.41
CA GLN A 125 1.67 -4.88 -15.26
C GLN A 125 1.75 -3.45 -15.75
N GLU A 126 1.38 -3.21 -17.00
CA GLU A 126 1.33 -1.86 -17.57
C GLU A 126 0.08 -1.12 -17.10
N LEU A 127 0.23 0.18 -16.83
CA LEU A 127 -0.89 1.04 -16.47
C LEU A 127 -1.77 1.31 -17.69
N PHE A 128 -3.08 1.27 -17.49
CA PHE A 128 -4.03 1.66 -18.52
C PHE A 128 -4.09 3.18 -18.66
N THR A 129 -3.64 3.72 -19.80
CA THR A 129 -3.47 5.17 -20.02
C THR A 129 -4.28 5.74 -21.18
N ASP A 130 -5.12 4.95 -21.83
CA ASP A 130 -5.92 5.44 -22.96
C ASP A 130 -6.93 6.49 -22.49
N THR A 131 -6.67 7.76 -22.79
CA THR A 131 -7.44 8.88 -22.22
C THR A 131 -8.87 8.90 -22.71
N ALA A 132 -9.12 8.55 -23.98
CA ALA A 132 -10.46 8.45 -24.55
C ALA A 132 -11.34 7.44 -23.78
N THR A 133 -10.81 6.25 -23.51
CA THR A 133 -11.52 5.22 -22.72
C THR A 133 -11.65 5.63 -21.25
N ILE A 134 -10.65 6.31 -20.68
CA ILE A 134 -10.72 6.83 -19.31
C ILE A 134 -11.89 7.81 -19.18
N PHE A 135 -12.04 8.75 -20.12
CA PHE A 135 -13.17 9.70 -20.13
C PHE A 135 -14.51 8.99 -20.30
N LEU A 136 -14.59 8.06 -21.27
CA LEU A 136 -15.82 7.29 -21.52
C LEU A 136 -16.28 6.49 -20.29
N ARG A 137 -15.34 5.91 -19.54
CA ARG A 137 -15.65 5.18 -18.30
C ARG A 137 -15.96 6.08 -17.12
N ALA A 138 -15.33 7.25 -17.05
CA ALA A 138 -15.66 8.24 -16.04
C ALA A 138 -17.11 8.74 -16.20
N ASP A 139 -17.53 9.00 -17.44
CA ASP A 139 -18.90 9.38 -17.79
C ASP A 139 -19.90 8.26 -17.44
N ALA A 140 -19.55 7.00 -17.71
CA ALA A 140 -20.34 5.83 -17.32
C ALA A 140 -20.41 5.57 -15.80
N GLY A 141 -19.66 6.30 -14.97
CA GLY A 141 -19.60 6.08 -13.52
C GLY A 141 -18.81 4.82 -13.10
N ASP A 142 -18.10 4.18 -14.03
CA ASP A 142 -17.36 2.93 -13.81
C ASP A 142 -16.02 3.13 -13.07
N LEU A 143 -15.54 4.37 -13.00
CA LEU A 143 -14.30 4.71 -12.28
C LEU A 143 -14.62 5.09 -10.83
N LYS A 144 -14.23 4.23 -9.89
CA LYS A 144 -14.35 4.53 -8.46
C LYS A 144 -13.30 5.57 -8.07
N VAL A 145 -13.73 6.82 -7.90
CA VAL A 145 -12.89 7.93 -7.42
C VAL A 145 -12.54 7.77 -5.92
N GLU A 146 -13.26 6.90 -5.20
CA GLU A 146 -13.16 6.77 -3.75
C GLU A 146 -12.82 5.33 -3.34
N ASN A 147 -11.52 5.03 -3.24
CA ASN A 147 -10.89 4.21 -2.19
C ASN A 147 -9.54 3.69 -2.67
N LEU A 148 -8.56 4.58 -2.67
CA LEU A 148 -7.15 4.22 -2.82
C LEU A 148 -6.66 3.33 -1.66
N TYR A 149 -7.34 3.44 -0.52
CA TYR A 149 -7.36 2.44 0.53
C TYR A 149 -8.75 1.82 0.49
N ALA A 150 -8.90 0.62 -0.07
CA ALA A 150 -10.04 -0.20 0.28
C ALA A 150 -9.92 -0.45 1.78
N SER A 151 -10.57 0.39 2.58
CA SER A 151 -10.72 0.19 4.01
C SER A 151 -11.10 -1.26 4.20
N ALA A 152 -10.38 -1.94 5.08
CA ALA A 152 -10.78 -3.22 5.64
C ALA A 152 -12.03 -3.05 6.54
N GLY A 153 -13.02 -2.29 6.07
CA GLY A 153 -14.38 -2.27 6.57
C GLY A 153 -15.14 -3.27 5.71
N GLY A 154 -15.18 -4.51 6.16
CA GLY A 154 -16.30 -5.37 5.77
C GLY A 154 -17.56 -4.66 6.25
N ALA A 155 -18.29 -4.07 5.32
CA ALA A 155 -19.67 -3.73 5.53
C ALA A 155 -20.42 -5.05 5.68
N GLU A 156 -21.09 -5.20 6.82
CA GLU A 156 -22.31 -5.99 6.95
C GLU A 156 -23.41 -5.36 6.08
#